data_AF-A0A183HPZ0-F1
#
_entry.id   AF-A0A183HPZ0-F1
#
_cell.length_a   1.000
_cell.length_b   1.000
_cell.length_c   1.000
_cell.angle_alpha   90.00
_cell.angle_beta   90.00
_cell.angle_gamma   90.00
#
_symmetry.space_group_name_H-M   'P 1'
#
loop_
_entity.id
_entity.type
_entity.pdbx_description
1 polymer ?
#
loop_
_entity_poly.entity_id
_entity_poly.type
_entity_poly.pdbx_seq_one_letter_code
_entity_poly.pdbx_strand_id
1 'polypeptide(L)'
;MIITLALEIGSLMWVSVTFCACCRREFWIFFLPLLAFLATLTLAIALFIYTDNNKSAFDILNESREGALAAYQINFFYSYYIAWAALFMIIICILIGAFAKKLAEICC
;
A
#
# COMPACT_ATOMS: atom_id res chain seq x y z
N MET A 1 -5.18 3.53 7.87
CA MET A 1 -5.22 2.05 7.67
C MET A 1 -6.58 1.55 7.18
N ILE A 2 -7.71 1.82 7.85
CA ILE A 2 -9.05 1.36 7.36
C ILE A 2 -9.38 1.94 5.96
N ILE A 3 -9.14 3.23 5.73
CA ILE A 3 -9.36 3.86 4.42
C ILE A 3 -8.50 3.19 3.34
N THR A 4 -7.22 2.96 3.63
CA THR A 4 -6.29 2.27 2.73
C THR A 4 -6.79 0.85 2.39
N LEU A 5 -7.29 0.11 3.39
CA LEU A 5 -7.87 -1.21 3.19
C LEU A 5 -9.09 -1.16 2.25
N ALA A 6 -9.99 -0.19 2.46
CA ALA A 6 -11.16 -0.02 1.60
C ALA A 6 -10.77 0.33 0.15
N LEU A 7 -9.76 1.17 -0.03
CA LEU A 7 -9.21 1.49 -1.36
C LEU A 7 -8.61 0.26 -2.04
N GLU A 8 -7.87 -0.57 -1.31
CA GLU A 8 -7.28 -1.81 -1.83
C GLU A 8 -8.34 -2.84 -2.23
N ILE A 9 -9.35 -3.06 -1.39
CA ILE A 9 -10.49 -3.95 -1.70
C ILE A 9 -11.24 -3.45 -2.94
N GLY A 10 -11.49 -2.13 -3.00
CA GLY A 10 -12.09 -1.49 -4.17
C GLY A 10 -11.25 -1.69 -5.42
N SER A 11 -9.92 -1.59 -5.32
CA SER A 11 -9.00 -1.83 -6.44
C SER A 11 -9.06 -3.27 -6.93
N LEU A 12 -9.09 -4.25 -6.03
CA LEU A 12 -9.20 -5.69 -6.32
C LEU A 12 -10.50 -6.03 -7.04
N MET A 13 -11.61 -5.46 -6.58
CA MET A 13 -12.90 -5.59 -7.26
C MET A 13 -12.83 -4.97 -8.66
N TRP A 14 -12.19 -3.80 -8.80
CA TRP A 14 -12.05 -3.11 -10.08
C TRP A 14 -11.18 -3.90 -11.07
N VAL A 15 -10.07 -4.49 -10.63
CA VAL A 15 -9.25 -5.40 -11.45
C VAL A 15 -10.09 -6.55 -11.99
N SER A 16 -10.93 -7.15 -11.13
CA SER A 16 -11.79 -8.27 -11.53
C SER A 16 -12.80 -7.87 -12.62
N VAL A 17 -13.40 -6.69 -12.50
CA VAL A 17 -14.33 -6.15 -13.50
C VAL A 17 -13.60 -5.83 -14.82
N THR A 18 -12.42 -5.21 -14.75
CA THR A 18 -11.63 -4.83 -15.94
C THR A 18 -10.99 -6.01 -16.66
N PHE A 19 -10.82 -7.15 -15.98
CA PHE A 19 -10.38 -8.40 -16.62
C PHE A 19 -11.47 -8.99 -17.52
N CYS A 20 -12.74 -8.88 -17.11
CA CYS A 20 -13.89 -9.42 -17.85
C CYS A 20 -14.43 -8.49 -18.96
N ALA A 21 -14.02 -7.21 -18.98
CA ALA A 21 -14.50 -6.24 -19.96
C ALA A 21 -13.63 -6.24 -21.24
N CYS A 22 -14.16 -6.78 -22.34
CA CYS A 22 -13.48 -6.80 -23.65
C CYS A 22 -13.58 -5.50 -24.47
N CYS A 23 -14.46 -4.55 -24.11
CA CYS A 23 -14.63 -3.29 -24.84
C CYS A 23 -14.44 -2.06 -23.92
N ARG A 24 -13.67 -1.06 -24.36
CA ARG A 24 -13.31 0.19 -23.64
C ARG A 24 -12.32 0.08 -22.47
N ARG A 25 -11.44 -0.92 -22.47
CA ARG A 25 -10.47 -1.20 -21.39
C ARG A 25 -9.57 -0.01 -21.01
N GLU A 26 -9.26 0.86 -21.97
CA GLU A 26 -8.41 2.06 -21.80
C GLU A 26 -8.91 3.02 -20.71
N PHE A 27 -10.22 3.28 -20.65
CA PHE A 27 -10.80 4.19 -19.66
C PHE A 27 -10.80 3.61 -18.24
N TRP A 28 -10.96 2.29 -18.12
CA TRP A 28 -11.06 1.64 -16.80
C TRP A 28 -9.70 1.41 -16.16
N ILE A 29 -8.65 1.24 -16.97
CA ILE A 29 -7.26 1.09 -16.51
C ILE A 29 -6.75 2.39 -15.87
N PHE A 30 -7.24 3.57 -16.27
CA PHE A 30 -6.83 4.85 -15.68
C PHE A 30 -7.19 4.97 -14.19
N PHE A 31 -8.28 4.34 -13.75
CA PHE A 31 -8.73 4.41 -12.36
C PHE A 31 -7.83 3.64 -11.39
N LEU A 32 -7.15 2.60 -11.88
CA LEU A 32 -6.28 1.73 -11.07
C LEU A 32 -5.05 2.46 -10.48
N PRO A 33 -4.20 3.14 -11.27
CA PRO A 33 -3.04 3.87 -10.74
C PRO A 33 -3.47 5.05 -9.87
N LEU A 34 -4.65 5.65 -10.11
CA LEU A 34 -5.21 6.69 -9.26
C LEU A 34 -5.56 6.15 -7.85
N LEU A 35 -6.23 5.01 -7.78
CA LEU A 35 -6.54 4.33 -6.51
C LEU A 35 -5.28 3.92 -5.77
N ALA A 36 -4.29 3.35 -6.47
CA ALA A 36 -3.00 2.98 -5.88
C ALA A 36 -2.23 4.21 -5.35
N PHE A 37 -2.31 5.35 -6.04
CA PHE A 37 -1.73 6.62 -5.57
C PHE A 37 -2.39 7.11 -4.27
N LEU A 38 -3.72 7.09 -4.20
CA LEU A 38 -4.46 7.46 -2.98
C LEU A 38 -4.17 6.49 -1.82
N ALA A 39 -4.08 5.19 -2.11
CA ALA A 39 -3.70 4.17 -1.11
C ALA A 39 -2.28 4.43 -0.58
N THR A 40 -1.33 4.74 -1.46
CA THR A 40 0.05 5.09 -1.09
C THR A 40 0.08 6.30 -0.18
N LEU A 41 -0.62 7.38 -0.54
CA LEU A 41 -0.61 8.63 0.23
C LEU A 41 -1.23 8.42 1.62
N THR A 42 -2.37 7.74 1.70
CA THR A 42 -3.03 7.45 2.98
C THR A 42 -2.21 6.51 3.87
N LEU A 43 -1.53 5.51 3.29
CA LEU A 43 -0.67 4.58 4.02
C LEU A 43 0.62 5.24 4.50
N ALA A 44 1.24 6.08 3.66
CA ALA A 44 2.44 6.84 3.99
C ALA A 44 2.21 7.78 5.17
N ILE A 45 1.11 8.55 5.14
CA ILE A 45 0.73 9.44 6.24
C ILE A 45 0.50 8.64 7.52
N ALA A 46 -0.25 7.52 7.44
CA ALA A 46 -0.53 6.69 8.60
C ALA A 46 0.76 6.10 9.21
N LEU A 47 1.70 5.66 8.38
CA LEU A 47 3.00 5.17 8.81
C LEU A 47 3.82 6.25 9.48
N PHE A 48 3.90 7.45 8.90
CA PHE A 48 4.64 8.56 9.49
C PHE A 48 4.12 8.96 10.88
N ILE A 49 2.80 9.10 11.01
CA ILE A 49 2.16 9.41 12.30
C ILE A 49 2.43 8.29 13.32
N TYR A 50 2.36 7.03 12.87
CA TYR A 50 2.62 5.88 13.72
C TYR A 50 4.08 5.84 14.19
N THR A 51 5.04 6.09 13.30
CA THR A 51 6.46 6.14 13.64
C THR A 51 6.74 7.25 14.66
N ASP A 52 6.20 8.44 14.42
CA ASP A 52 6.42 9.60 15.31
C ASP A 52 5.84 9.35 16.72
N ASN A 53 4.61 8.83 16.79
CA ASN A 53 3.95 8.53 18.06
C ASN A 53 4.62 7.41 18.87
N ASN A 54 5.43 6.56 18.21
CA ASN A 54 6.09 5.42 18.86
C ASN A 54 7.62 5.51 18.80
N LYS A 55 8.20 6.70 18.61
CA LYS A 55 9.66 6.91 18.56
C LYS A 55 10.40 6.26 19.72
N SER A 56 9.90 6.41 20.95
CA SER A 56 10.51 5.81 22.14
C SER A 56 10.61 4.28 22.06
N ALA A 57 9.61 3.61 21.46
CA ALA A 57 9.64 2.17 21.27
C ALA A 57 10.72 1.74 20.26
N PHE A 58 10.97 2.57 19.24
CA PHE A 58 12.04 2.33 18.26
C PHE A 58 13.43 2.63 18.84
N ASP A 59 13.56 3.64 19.70
CA ASP A 59 14.83 3.93 20.39
C ASP A 59 15.25 2.77 21.30
N ILE A 60 14.32 2.24 22.10
CA ILE A 60 14.55 1.07 22.96
C ILE A 60 14.92 -0.17 22.13
N LEU A 61 14.26 -0.38 20.97
CA LEU A 61 14.58 -1.47 20.06
C LEU A 61 16.02 -1.38 19.53
N ASN A 62 16.48 -0.16 19.24
CA ASN A 62 17.83 0.08 18.74
C ASN A 62 18.91 -0.20 19.81
N GLU A 63 18.59 0.06 21.09
CA GLU A 63 19.49 -0.24 22.20
C GLU A 63 19.49 -1.72 22.61
N SER A 64 18.31 -2.35 22.73
CA SER A 64 18.22 -3.77 23.07
C SER A 64 16.96 -4.43 22.53
N ARG A 65 17.15 -5.46 21.69
CA ARG A 65 16.03 -6.24 21.15
C ARG A 65 15.25 -6.96 22.25
N GLU A 66 15.92 -7.49 23.26
CA GLU A 66 15.27 -8.17 24.40
C GLU A 66 14.48 -7.20 25.29
N GLY A 67 14.99 -5.98 25.51
CA GLY A 67 14.28 -4.94 26.27
C GLY A 67 13.03 -4.45 25.54
N ALA A 68 13.10 -4.29 24.21
CA ALA A 68 11.93 -3.96 23.40
C ALA A 68 10.89 -5.09 23.37
N LEU A 69 11.32 -6.35 23.33
CA LEU A 69 10.43 -7.53 23.39
C LEU A 69 9.69 -7.66 24.73
N ALA A 70 10.35 -7.29 25.83
CA ALA A 70 9.75 -7.31 27.16
C ALA A 70 8.82 -6.11 27.41
N ALA A 71 9.16 -4.93 26.88
CA ALA A 71 8.39 -3.71 27.04
C ALA A 71 7.21 -3.59 26.06
N TYR A 72 7.36 -4.12 24.84
CA TYR A 72 6.38 -4.04 23.76
C TYR A 72 6.11 -5.43 23.18
N GLN A 73 4.83 -5.76 22.99
CA GLN A 73 4.45 -7.03 22.37
C GLN A 73 5.02 -7.12 20.94
N ILE A 74 5.69 -8.24 20.63
CA ILE A 74 6.30 -8.58 19.31
C ILE A 74 5.43 -8.17 18.11
N ASN A 75 4.11 -8.31 18.26
CA ASN A 75 3.13 -8.00 17.23
C ASN A 75 3.22 -6.55 16.70
N PHE A 76 3.61 -5.60 17.57
CA PHE A 76 3.77 -4.19 17.21
C PHE A 76 4.79 -3.99 16.08
N PHE A 77 5.99 -4.58 16.21
CA PHE A 77 7.07 -4.38 15.25
C PHE A 77 6.81 -5.13 13.94
N TYR A 78 6.28 -6.35 14.02
CA TYR A 78 5.99 -7.17 12.83
C TYR A 78 4.98 -6.49 11.90
N SER A 79 3.86 -6.00 12.44
CA SER A 79 2.86 -5.28 11.65
C SER A 79 3.39 -3.98 11.05
N TYR A 80 4.28 -3.28 11.75
CA TYR A 80 4.92 -2.05 11.24
C TYR A 80 5.79 -2.31 10.01
N TYR A 81 6.68 -3.32 10.05
CA TYR A 81 7.53 -3.65 8.89
C TYR A 81 6.72 -4.20 7.72
N ILE A 82 5.66 -4.98 7.97
CA ILE A 82 4.73 -5.40 6.92
C ILE A 82 4.06 -4.20 6.25
N ALA A 83 3.64 -3.20 7.02
CA ALA A 83 3.01 -2.01 6.47
C ALA A 83 3.97 -1.21 5.58
N TRP A 84 5.26 -1.14 5.91
CA TRP A 84 6.29 -0.59 5.03
C TRP A 84 6.49 -1.41 3.75
N ALA A 85 6.52 -2.73 3.85
CA ALA A 85 6.59 -3.61 2.69
C ALA A 85 5.35 -3.45 1.78
N ALA A 86 4.16 -3.32 2.38
CA ALA A 86 2.92 -3.04 1.67
C ALA A 86 3.01 -1.69 0.92
N LEU A 87 3.51 -0.63 1.57
CA LEU A 87 3.71 0.67 0.92
C LEU A 87 4.63 0.55 -0.30
N PHE A 88 5.74 -0.18 -0.19
CA PHE A 88 6.65 -0.42 -1.31
C PHE A 88 5.96 -1.18 -2.46
N MET A 89 5.16 -2.21 -2.14
CA MET A 89 4.40 -2.97 -3.14
C MET A 89 3.35 -2.10 -3.86
N ILE A 90 2.65 -1.21 -3.15
CA ILE A 90 1.66 -0.31 -3.76
C ILE A 90 2.35 0.66 -4.73
N ILE A 91 3.55 1.15 -4.41
CA ILE A 91 4.34 1.99 -5.34
C ILE A 91 4.66 1.22 -6.63
N ILE A 92 5.06 -0.05 -6.52
CA ILE A 92 5.30 -0.90 -7.70
C ILE A 92 4.00 -1.04 -8.52
N CYS A 93 2.85 -1.22 -7.86
CA CYS A 93 1.55 -1.29 -8.55
C CYS A 93 1.24 -0.02 -9.35
N ILE A 94 1.64 1.18 -8.90
CA ILE A 94 1.48 2.42 -9.67
C ILE A 94 2.29 2.36 -10.97
N LEU A 95 3.54 1.88 -10.90
CA LEU A 95 4.40 1.73 -12.08
C LEU A 95 3.80 0.72 -13.06
N ILE A 96 3.38 -0.44 -12.57
CA ILE A 96 2.73 -1.48 -13.38
C ILE A 96 1.44 -0.92 -14.01
N GLY A 97 0.64 -0.17 -13.26
CA GLY A 97 -0.56 0.49 -13.77
C GLY A 97 -0.27 1.50 -14.89
N ALA A 98 0.83 2.26 -14.76
CA ALA A 98 1.26 3.19 -15.81
C ALA A 98 1.71 2.45 -17.09
N PHE A 99 2.46 1.35 -16.96
CA PHE A 99 2.82 0.50 -18.10
C PHE A 99 1.61 -0.17 -18.73
N ALA A 100 0.69 -0.71 -17.93
CA ALA A 100 -0.55 -1.31 -18.40
C ALA A 100 -1.41 -0.32 -19.18
N LYS A 101 -1.47 0.94 -18.72
CA LYS A 101 -2.13 2.03 -19.46
C LYS A 101 -1.50 2.22 -20.84
N LYS A 102 -0.16 2.32 -20.90
CA LYS A 102 0.56 2.50 -22.18
C LYS A 102 0.37 1.33 -23.13
N LEU A 103 0.31 0.10 -22.62
CA LEU A 103 0.05 -1.08 -23.43
C LEU A 103 -1.39 -1.09 -23.97
N ALA A 104 -2.37 -0.64 -23.17
CA ALA A 104 -3.77 -0.54 -23.57
C ALA A 104 -4.00 0.50 -24.68
N GLU A 105 -3.25 1.60 -24.67
CA GLU A 105 -3.26 2.62 -25.75
C GLU A 105 -2.74 2.08 -27.10
N ILE A 106 -1.99 0.97 -27.11
CA ILE A 106 -1.39 0.37 -28.32
C ILE A 106 -2.21 -0.83 -28.83
N CYS A 107 -2.78 -1.62 -27.91
CA CYS A 107 -3.47 -2.88 -28.24
C CYS A 107 -4.98 -2.73 -28.48
N CYS A 108 -5.57 -1.54 -28.36
CA CYS A 108 -6.98 -1.27 -28.62
C CYS A 108 -7.15 0.01 -29.44
#